data_AF-A0AAD4XRU4-F1
#
_entry.id   AF-A0AAD4XRU4-F1
#
_cell.length_a   1.000
_cell.length_b   1.000
_cell.length_c   1.000
_cell.angle_alpha   90.00
_cell.angle_beta   90.00
_cell.angle_gamma   90.00
#
_symmetry.space_group_name_H-M   'P 1'
#
loop_
_entity.id
_entity.type
_entity.pdbx_description
1 polymer ?
#
loop_
_entity_poly.entity_id
_entity_poly.type
_entity_poly.pdbx_seq_one_letter_code
_entity_poly.pdbx_strand_id
1 'polypeptide(L)'
;MDQSELTTENVLKRDIPWETYMSTKLITGTCLQLLRRYDKKPESYRATLLDDDGPAYIRVFVNILRDILKEETVEYVLALIDEMLAANPKRARLFHDKSLASEDTYEPFLS
;
A
#
# COMPACT_ATOMS: atom_id res chain seq x y z
N MET A 1 -22.23 6.72 18.33
CA MET A 1 -20.79 6.80 18.09
C MET A 1 -20.62 7.73 16.92
N ASP A 2 -19.98 8.86 17.14
CA ASP A 2 -19.66 9.84 16.11
C ASP A 2 -18.62 9.19 15.18
N GLN A 3 -19.08 8.59 14.09
CA GLN A 3 -18.20 8.21 12.98
C GLN A 3 -17.77 9.52 12.32
N SER A 4 -16.83 10.23 12.95
CA SER A 4 -16.08 11.28 12.29
C SER A 4 -15.57 10.69 10.97
N GLU A 5 -16.01 11.24 9.84
CA GLU A 5 -15.69 10.74 8.51
C GLU A 5 -14.19 10.42 8.41
N LEU A 6 -13.88 9.14 8.20
CA LEU A 6 -12.50 8.68 8.09
C LEU A 6 -11.95 9.19 6.75
N THR A 7 -11.27 10.34 6.78
CA THR A 7 -10.67 10.92 5.57
C THR A 7 -9.32 10.27 5.26
N THR A 8 -9.00 10.14 3.97
CA THR A 8 -7.67 9.67 3.49
C THR A 8 -6.55 10.43 4.18
N GLU A 9 -6.69 11.76 4.34
CA GLU A 9 -5.70 12.61 5.01
C GLU A 9 -5.46 12.22 6.48
N ASN A 10 -6.53 11.91 7.22
CA ASN A 10 -6.42 11.52 8.63
C ASN A 10 -5.77 10.15 8.80
N VAL A 11 -6.08 9.22 7.89
CA VAL A 11 -5.47 7.88 7.87
C VAL A 11 -3.97 7.97 7.60
N LEU A 12 -3.55 8.79 6.63
CA LEU A 12 -2.13 8.95 6.25
C LEU A 12 -1.25 9.63 7.32
N LYS A 13 -1.85 10.22 8.37
CA LYS A 13 -1.11 10.75 9.53
C LYS A 13 -0.66 9.67 10.51
N ARG A 14 -1.22 8.45 10.41
CA ARG A 14 -0.91 7.35 11.33
C ARG A 14 0.55 6.92 11.21
N ASP A 15 1.08 6.40 12.30
CA ASP A 15 2.41 5.79 12.32
C ASP A 15 2.26 4.28 12.30
N ILE A 16 2.61 3.67 11.16
CA ILE A 16 2.51 2.23 10.98
C ILE A 16 3.85 1.60 11.37
N PRO A 17 3.86 0.60 12.28
CA PRO A 17 5.09 0.00 12.78
C PRO A 17 5.70 -0.99 11.78
N TRP A 18 6.18 -0.49 10.63
CA TRP A 18 6.75 -1.31 9.55
C TRP A 18 7.91 -2.19 10.00
N GLU A 19 8.74 -1.71 10.93
CA GLU A 19 9.84 -2.48 11.53
C GLU A 19 9.36 -3.72 12.26
N THR A 20 8.23 -3.62 12.97
CA THR A 20 7.63 -4.75 13.66
C THR A 20 7.14 -5.79 12.66
N TYR A 21 6.51 -5.35 11.56
CA TYR A 21 6.09 -6.29 10.51
C TYR A 21 7.27 -6.96 9.81
N MET A 22 8.40 -6.27 9.66
CA MET A 22 9.61 -6.88 9.16
C MET A 22 10.17 -7.92 10.15
N SER A 23 10.23 -7.58 11.45
CA SER A 23 10.79 -8.48 12.47
C SER A 23 9.94 -9.74 12.67
N THR A 24 8.62 -9.64 12.50
CA THR A 24 7.69 -10.79 12.48
C THR A 24 7.63 -11.51 11.13
N LYS A 25 8.44 -11.09 10.15
CA LYS A 25 8.51 -11.67 8.79
C LYS A 25 7.21 -11.54 7.97
N LEU A 26 6.34 -10.60 8.33
CA LEU A 26 5.14 -10.28 7.54
C LEU A 26 5.48 -9.40 6.33
N ILE A 27 6.59 -8.67 6.37
CA ILE A 27 7.18 -8.01 5.19
C ILE A 27 8.67 -8.33 5.08
N THR A 28 9.20 -8.28 3.86
CA THR A 28 10.65 -8.49 3.63
C THR A 28 11.44 -7.20 3.85
N GLY A 29 12.75 -7.32 4.06
CA GLY A 29 13.64 -6.15 4.16
C GLY A 29 13.66 -5.27 2.90
N THR A 30 13.46 -5.87 1.71
CA THR A 30 13.30 -5.12 0.46
C THR A 30 11.99 -4.35 0.44
N CYS A 31 10.88 -4.95 0.89
CA CYS A 31 9.59 -4.26 1.01
C CYS A 31 9.71 -3.05 1.95
N LEU A 32 10.35 -3.22 3.10
CA LEU A 32 10.58 -2.13 4.05
C LEU A 32 11.41 -0.98 3.44
N GLN A 33 12.44 -1.29 2.66
CA GLN A 33 13.24 -0.25 1.98
C GLN A 33 12.42 0.54 0.96
N LEU A 34 11.59 -0.14 0.16
CA LEU A 34 10.69 0.52 -0.80
C LEU A 34 9.65 1.38 -0.07
N LEU A 35 9.03 0.86 1.00
CA LEU A 35 8.12 1.64 1.84
C LEU A 35 8.78 2.90 2.37
N ARG A 36 9.97 2.83 2.98
CA ARG A 36 10.67 4.02 3.51
C ARG A 36 11.00 5.06 2.44
N ARG A 37 11.21 4.63 1.19
CA ARG A 37 11.46 5.54 0.05
C ARG A 37 10.19 6.21 -0.44
N TYR A 38 9.04 5.56 -0.30
CA TYR A 38 7.76 6.05 -0.81
C TYR A 38 6.95 6.80 0.25
N ASP A 39 6.89 6.26 1.46
CA ASP A 39 6.03 6.70 2.55
C ASP A 39 6.41 8.09 3.06
N LYS A 40 5.39 8.90 3.35
CA LYS A 40 5.50 10.29 3.83
C LYS A 40 6.40 11.18 2.95
N LYS A 41 6.60 10.83 1.67
CA LYS A 41 7.33 11.64 0.68
C LYS A 41 6.38 12.55 -0.10
N PRO A 42 6.86 13.69 -0.61
CA PRO A 42 6.05 14.55 -1.46
C PRO A 42 5.61 13.82 -2.73
N GLU A 43 4.43 14.19 -3.25
CA GLU A 43 3.83 13.57 -4.44
C GLU A 43 4.80 13.56 -5.63
N SER A 44 5.52 14.66 -5.87
CA SER A 44 6.47 14.76 -6.98
C SER A 44 7.58 13.72 -6.93
N TYR A 45 8.07 13.39 -5.73
CA TYR A 45 9.08 12.34 -5.55
C TYR A 45 8.47 10.95 -5.72
N ARG A 46 7.29 10.72 -5.15
CA ARG A 46 6.53 9.47 -5.33
C ARG A 46 6.23 9.22 -6.80
N ALA A 47 5.91 10.27 -7.57
CA ALA A 47 5.69 10.19 -9.01
C ALA A 47 6.91 9.64 -9.74
N THR A 48 8.11 10.20 -9.49
CA THR A 48 9.36 9.70 -10.08
C THR A 48 9.61 8.23 -9.73
N LEU A 49 9.41 7.82 -8.48
CA LEU A 49 9.58 6.42 -8.08
C LEU A 49 8.63 5.47 -8.83
N LEU A 50 7.40 5.90 -9.07
CA LEU A 50 6.39 5.10 -9.77
C LEU A 50 6.61 5.06 -11.28
N ASP A 51 7.21 6.11 -11.86
CA ASP A 51 7.61 6.12 -13.26
C ASP A 51 8.83 5.21 -13.50
N ASP A 52 9.76 5.17 -12.54
CA ASP A 52 10.98 4.36 -12.61
C ASP A 52 10.73 2.87 -12.30
N ASP A 53 10.02 2.55 -11.22
CA ASP A 53 9.84 1.18 -10.72
C ASP A 53 8.44 0.94 -10.10
N GLY A 54 7.41 1.51 -10.72
CA GLY A 54 6.02 1.38 -10.27
C GLY A 54 5.57 -0.03 -9.89
N PRO A 55 5.82 -1.07 -10.72
CA PRO A 55 5.40 -2.44 -10.41
C PRO A 55 5.96 -2.98 -9.08
N ALA A 56 7.19 -2.62 -8.69
CA ALA A 56 7.76 -3.04 -7.42
C ALA A 56 6.99 -2.45 -6.23
N TYR A 57 6.62 -1.16 -6.29
CA TYR A 57 5.82 -0.52 -5.24
C TYR A 57 4.40 -1.11 -5.16
N ILE A 58 3.76 -1.38 -6.30
CA ILE A 58 2.43 -2.01 -6.30
C ILE A 58 2.49 -3.40 -5.66
N ARG A 59 3.51 -4.19 -6.00
CA ARG A 59 3.71 -5.51 -5.39
C ARG A 59 3.85 -5.43 -3.88
N VAL A 60 4.56 -4.42 -3.37
CA VAL A 60 4.67 -4.17 -1.92
C VAL A 60 3.30 -3.90 -1.31
N PHE A 61 2.50 -3.00 -1.87
CA PHE A 61 1.17 -2.67 -1.33
C PHE A 61 0.23 -3.88 -1.35
N VAL A 62 0.18 -4.61 -2.46
CA VAL A 62 -0.67 -5.80 -2.60
C VAL A 62 -0.25 -6.90 -1.61
N ASN A 63 1.07 -7.12 -1.44
CA ASN A 63 1.55 -8.11 -0.47
C ASN A 63 1.22 -7.72 0.97
N ILE A 64 1.31 -6.44 1.34
CA ILE A 64 0.92 -5.99 2.68
C ILE A 64 -0.58 -6.23 2.91
N LEU A 65 -1.43 -5.87 1.95
CA LEU A 65 -2.88 -6.09 2.05
C LEU A 65 -3.24 -7.58 2.18
N ARG A 66 -2.43 -8.46 1.58
CA ARG A 66 -2.60 -9.92 1.65
C ARG A 66 -2.14 -10.48 3.00
N ASP A 67 -0.96 -10.08 3.46
CA ASP A 67 -0.26 -10.73 4.57
C ASP A 67 -0.58 -10.07 5.93
N ILE A 68 -1.11 -8.83 5.94
CA ILE A 68 -1.39 -8.05 7.15
C ILE A 68 -2.85 -7.59 7.15
N LEU A 69 -3.67 -8.24 7.99
CA LEU A 69 -5.10 -7.94 8.13
C LEU A 69 -5.44 -6.99 9.29
N LYS A 70 -4.44 -6.29 9.86
CA LYS A 70 -4.68 -5.30 10.90
C LYS A 70 -5.39 -4.09 10.28
N GLU A 71 -6.59 -3.77 10.78
CA GLU A 71 -7.46 -2.70 10.27
C GLU A 71 -6.71 -1.40 9.96
N GLU A 72 -5.99 -0.85 10.94
CA GLU A 72 -5.24 0.41 10.77
C GLU A 72 -4.23 0.38 9.62
N THR A 73 -3.60 -0.78 9.38
CA THR A 73 -2.60 -0.98 8.33
C THR A 73 -3.24 -1.14 6.97
N VAL A 74 -4.35 -1.90 6.91
CA VAL A 74 -5.13 -2.05 5.68
C VAL A 74 -5.67 -0.69 5.24
N GLU A 75 -6.30 0.06 6.14
CA GLU A 75 -6.78 1.42 5.87
C GLU A 75 -5.64 2.33 5.38
N TYR A 76 -4.47 2.26 6.02
CA TYR A 76 -3.31 3.07 5.62
C TYR A 76 -2.81 2.76 4.21
N VAL A 77 -2.68 1.49 3.87
CA VAL A 77 -2.23 1.10 2.53
C VAL A 77 -3.27 1.44 1.47
N LEU A 78 -4.56 1.27 1.77
CA LEU A 78 -5.63 1.71 0.88
C LEU A 78 -5.61 3.22 0.67
N ALA A 79 -5.37 4.01 1.73
CA ALA A 79 -5.22 5.45 1.63
C ALA A 79 -4.01 5.87 0.77
N LEU A 80 -2.88 5.14 0.86
CA LEU A 80 -1.72 5.37 -0.02
C LEU A 80 -2.04 5.10 -1.50
N ILE A 81 -2.80 4.04 -1.76
CA ILE A 81 -3.25 3.68 -3.12
C ILE A 81 -4.25 4.72 -3.64
N ASP A 82 -5.21 5.12 -2.81
CA ASP A 82 -6.20 6.15 -3.13
C ASP A 82 -5.51 7.46 -3.55
N GLU A 83 -4.59 7.97 -2.72
CA GLU A 83 -3.82 9.17 -3.03
C GLU A 83 -2.97 9.02 -4.32
N MET A 84 -2.36 7.85 -4.54
CA MET A 84 -1.60 7.55 -5.76
C MET A 84 -2.47 7.69 -7.01
N LEU A 85 -3.67 7.11 -6.97
CA LEU A 85 -4.60 7.06 -8.10
C LEU A 85 -5.31 8.41 -8.29
N ALA A 86 -5.63 9.11 -7.21
CA ALA A 86 -6.18 10.46 -7.24
C ALA A 86 -5.21 11.44 -7.92
N ALA A 87 -3.91 11.34 -7.62
CA ALA A 87 -2.88 12.16 -8.25
C ALA A 87 -2.69 11.84 -9.75
N ASN A 88 -2.80 10.58 -10.17
CA ASN A 88 -2.78 10.20 -11.58
C ASN A 88 -3.53 8.88 -11.82
N PRO A 89 -4.78 8.95 -12.35
CA PRO A 89 -5.59 7.75 -12.58
C PRO A 89 -4.97 6.74 -13.55
N LYS A 90 -4.06 7.17 -14.44
CA LYS A 90 -3.37 6.26 -15.38
C LYS A 90 -2.45 5.28 -14.66
N ARG A 91 -2.07 5.54 -13.41
CA ARG A 91 -1.27 4.63 -12.56
C ARG A 91 -2.03 3.33 -12.24
N ALA A 92 -3.36 3.29 -12.41
CA ALA A 92 -4.15 2.05 -12.31
C ALA A 92 -3.60 0.92 -13.21
N ARG A 93 -2.96 1.25 -14.35
CA ARG A 93 -2.31 0.27 -15.23
C ARG A 93 -1.23 -0.56 -14.54
N LEU A 94 -0.61 -0.05 -13.47
CA LEU A 94 0.42 -0.76 -12.71
C LEU A 94 -0.15 -1.97 -11.95
N PHE A 95 -1.46 -2.00 -11.71
CA PHE A 95 -2.16 -3.11 -11.07
C PHE A 95 -2.57 -4.21 -12.05
N HIS A 96 -2.41 -4.00 -13.37
CA HIS A 96 -2.78 -4.98 -14.39
C HIS A 96 -1.74 -6.10 -14.59
N ASP A 97 -0.66 -6.10 -13.81
CA ASP A 97 0.33 -7.16 -13.84
C ASP A 97 -0.30 -8.48 -13.37
N LYS A 98 -0.38 -9.46 -14.28
CA LYS A 98 -0.96 -10.79 -14.02
C LYS A 98 -0.21 -11.57 -12.94
N SER A 99 1.03 -11.21 -12.61
CA SER A 99 1.76 -11.81 -11.49
C SER A 99 1.24 -11.36 -10.13
N LEU A 100 0.45 -10.28 -10.06
CA LEU A 100 -0.22 -9.84 -8.84
C LEU A 100 -1.51 -10.63 -8.58
N ALA A 101 -2.13 -11.16 -9.63
CA ALA A 101 -3.27 -12.05 -9.54
C ALA A 101 -2.78 -13.42 -9.06
N SER A 102 -2.91 -13.71 -7.76
CA SER A 102 -2.85 -15.10 -7.31
C SER A 102 -4.21 -15.76 -7.59
N GLU A 103 -4.22 -17.09 -7.76
CA GLU A 103 -5.46 -17.88 -7.82
C GLU A 103 -6.40 -17.56 -6.62
N ASP A 104 -5.82 -17.11 -5.50
CA ASP A 104 -6.52 -16.80 -4.24
C ASP A 104 -6.87 -15.32 -4.02
N THR A 105 -6.84 -14.46 -5.05
CA THR A 105 -7.09 -13.00 -4.91
C THR A 105 -8.43 -12.68 -4.21
N TYR A 106 -9.40 -13.59 -4.26
CA TYR A 106 -10.71 -13.44 -3.65
C TYR A 106 -10.95 -14.35 -2.44
N GLU A 107 -9.99 -15.17 -2.03
CA GLU A 107 -10.14 -16.12 -0.91
C GLU A 107 -10.65 -15.46 0.39
N PRO A 108 -10.19 -14.26 0.79
CA PRO A 108 -10.69 -13.58 1.99
C PRO A 108 -12.18 -13.17 1.95
N PHE A 109 -12.79 -13.16 0.76
CA PHE A 109 -14.20 -12.82 0.56
C PHE A 109 -15.08 -14.05 0.30
N LEU A 110 -14.48 -15.24 0.21
CA LEU A 110 -15.16 -16.51 -0.08
C LEU A 110 -15.38 -17.37 1.17
N SER A 111 -14.91 -16.92 2.34
CA SER A 111 -15.07 -17.57 3.66
C SER A 111 -16.19 -16.94 4.49
#